data_AF-A0A7Y5QWX8-F1
#
_entry.id   AF-A0A7Y5QWX8-F1
#
_cell.length_a   1.000
_cell.length_b   1.000
_cell.length_c   1.000
_cell.angle_alpha   90.00
_cell.angle_beta   90.00
_cell.angle_gamma   90.00
#
_symmetry.space_group_name_H-M   'P 1'
#
loop_
_entity.id
_entity.type
_entity.pdbx_description
1 polymer ?
#
loop_
_entity_poly.entity_id
_entity_poly.type
_entity_poly.pdbx_seq_one_letter_code
_entity_poly.pdbx_strand_id
1 'polypeptide(L)'
;MSASALLVSPQGRLRAGWRAALFLVLVIVLASLAQLLVAIGARFAGDTTGDHALITWLGVVAGALAAHWVMIRFIDRDSWSYVGLARRDAAARRVLPGLALGTLAVGVPCAALLLAGWLRIDAAPPAGESLAAQSAGLALFLLPAAFAEELLMRGYLLSSLADGIGRWSALVLTSVVFALLHVGNPGMSAGALVVVGLAGVFLGAVRFATSSLYAAWAAHFAWNAVLALVLHALV
;
A
#
# COMPACT_ATOMS: atom_id res chain seq x y z
N MET A 1 33.61 17.94 -4.26
CA MET A 1 32.16 18.09 -4.47
C MET A 1 31.65 19.21 -3.58
N SER A 2 30.89 20.18 -4.08
CA SER A 2 30.30 21.23 -3.22
C SER A 2 29.14 20.65 -2.41
N ALA A 3 28.85 21.22 -1.23
CA ALA A 3 27.69 20.84 -0.42
C ALA A 3 26.36 20.99 -1.19
N SER A 4 26.27 21.98 -2.10
CA SER A 4 25.10 22.16 -2.97
C SER A 4 24.91 21.02 -3.97
N ALA A 5 25.99 20.41 -4.46
CA ALA A 5 25.93 19.28 -5.40
C ALA A 5 25.39 17.99 -4.75
N LEU A 6 25.43 17.88 -3.41
CA LEU A 6 24.82 16.77 -2.66
C LEU A 6 23.31 16.92 -2.48
N LEU A 7 22.80 18.15 -2.51
CA LEU A 7 21.37 18.45 -2.30
C LEU A 7 20.63 18.57 -3.64
N VAL A 8 21.24 19.29 -4.59
CA VAL A 8 20.62 19.69 -5.85
C VAL A 8 21.30 18.98 -7.01
N SER A 9 20.48 18.50 -7.94
CA SER A 9 20.92 17.95 -9.23
C SER A 9 21.48 19.06 -10.14
N PRO A 10 22.27 18.73 -11.18
CA PRO A 10 22.72 19.71 -12.17
C PRO A 10 21.58 20.51 -12.82
N GLN A 11 20.37 19.96 -12.85
CA GLN A 11 19.16 20.58 -13.39
C GLN A 11 18.44 21.50 -12.38
N GLY A 12 19.03 21.78 -11.21
CA GLY A 12 18.44 22.67 -10.20
C GLY A 12 17.32 22.05 -9.36
N ARG A 13 17.04 20.74 -9.50
CA ARG A 13 16.02 20.01 -8.72
C ARG A 13 16.64 19.30 -7.52
N LEU A 14 15.89 19.20 -6.42
CA LEU A 14 16.27 18.38 -5.27
C LEU A 14 16.54 16.93 -5.71
N ARG A 15 17.64 16.32 -5.25
CA ARG A 15 17.97 14.93 -5.61
C ARG A 15 16.92 13.95 -5.09
N ALA A 16 16.75 12.84 -5.81
CA ALA A 16 15.78 11.79 -5.51
C ALA A 16 15.80 11.31 -4.05
N GLY A 17 16.99 11.06 -3.48
CA GLY A 17 17.11 10.61 -2.09
C GLY A 17 16.53 11.62 -1.07
N TRP A 18 16.77 12.91 -1.27
CA TRP A 18 16.21 13.96 -0.41
C TRP A 18 14.71 14.15 -0.62
N ARG A 19 14.22 14.02 -1.87
CA ARG A 19 12.78 14.01 -2.17
C ARG A 19 12.08 12.86 -1.45
N ALA A 20 12.65 11.65 -1.52
CA ALA A 20 12.16 10.47 -0.83
C ALA A 20 12.17 10.65 0.69
N ALA A 21 13.27 11.13 1.27
CA ALA A 21 13.37 11.36 2.71
C ALA A 21 12.35 12.42 3.20
N LEU A 22 12.23 13.55 2.49
CA LEU A 22 11.25 14.58 2.81
C LEU A 22 9.82 14.04 2.74
N PHE A 23 9.50 13.25 1.71
CA PHE A 23 8.19 12.62 1.59
C PHE A 23 7.89 11.70 2.78
N LEU A 24 8.83 10.84 3.18
CA LEU A 24 8.64 9.94 4.33
C LEU A 24 8.42 10.72 5.63
N VAL A 25 9.20 11.78 5.87
CA VAL A 25 9.01 12.66 7.04
C VAL A 25 7.63 13.31 7.02
N LEU A 26 7.20 13.84 5.87
CA LEU A 26 5.87 14.45 5.72
C LEU A 26 4.74 13.43 5.96
N VAL A 27 4.87 12.21 5.44
CA VAL A 27 3.89 11.14 5.70
C VAL A 27 3.78 10.88 7.20
N ILE A 28 4.90 10.71 7.89
CA ILE A 28 4.91 10.45 9.35
C ILE A 28 4.24 11.59 10.11
N VAL A 29 4.64 12.84 9.84
CA VAL A 29 4.10 14.02 10.54
C VAL A 29 2.61 14.19 10.26
N LEU A 30 2.19 14.14 8.99
CA LEU A 30 0.81 14.40 8.60
C LEU A 30 -0.13 13.26 8.98
N ALA A 31 0.31 12.01 8.91
CA ALA A 31 -0.47 10.87 9.41
C ALA A 31 -0.62 10.92 10.94
N SER A 32 0.45 11.25 11.67
CA SER A 32 0.39 11.40 13.13
C SER A 32 -0.56 12.53 13.55
N LEU A 33 -0.51 13.66 12.83
CA LEU A 33 -1.43 14.77 13.06
C LEU A 33 -2.88 14.37 12.76
N ALA A 34 -3.13 13.69 11.64
CA ALA A 34 -4.47 13.21 11.29
C ALA A 34 -5.03 12.27 12.37
N GLN A 35 -4.22 11.32 12.85
CA GLN A 35 -4.60 10.41 13.93
C GLN A 35 -4.87 11.14 15.25
N LEU A 36 -4.03 12.12 15.60
CA LEU A 36 -4.24 12.96 16.79
C LEU A 36 -5.56 13.72 16.72
N LEU A 37 -5.88 14.34 15.57
CA LEU A 37 -7.12 15.08 15.39
C LEU A 37 -8.35 14.17 15.50
N VAL A 38 -8.29 12.96 14.92
CA VAL A 38 -9.38 11.99 15.07
C VAL A 38 -9.53 11.55 16.54
N ALA A 39 -8.41 11.28 17.23
CA ALA A 39 -8.44 10.90 18.64
C ALA A 39 -9.03 12.01 19.53
N ILE A 40 -8.72 13.28 19.24
CA ILE A 40 -9.32 14.43 19.94
C ILE A 40 -10.82 14.50 19.66
N GLY A 41 -11.24 14.40 18.39
CA GLY A 41 -12.65 14.43 18.00
C GLY A 41 -13.47 13.32 18.64
N ALA A 42 -12.94 12.08 18.67
CA ALA A 42 -13.57 10.93 19.30
C ALA A 42 -13.80 11.17 20.81
N ARG A 43 -12.78 11.72 21.51
CA ARG A 43 -12.89 12.09 22.93
C ARG A 43 -13.98 13.13 23.18
N PHE A 44 -14.09 14.15 22.33
CA PHE A 44 -15.15 15.16 22.45
C PHE A 44 -16.55 14.60 22.16
N ALA A 45 -16.66 13.63 21.25
CA ALA A 45 -17.92 12.97 20.93
C ALA A 45 -18.37 11.97 22.02
N GLY A 46 -17.54 11.71 23.03
CA GLY A 46 -17.80 10.67 24.03
C GLY A 46 -17.66 9.25 23.48
N ASP A 47 -17.14 9.08 22.27
CA ASP A 47 -16.91 7.79 21.63
C ASP A 47 -15.48 7.33 21.93
N THR A 48 -15.36 6.38 22.86
CA THR A 48 -14.10 5.70 23.21
C THR A 48 -14.08 4.26 22.71
N THR A 49 -15.08 3.84 21.93
CA THR A 49 -15.35 2.46 21.53
C THR A 49 -15.17 2.18 20.04
N GLY A 50 -15.04 3.22 19.21
CA GLY A 50 -14.89 3.09 17.77
C GLY A 50 -13.69 2.22 17.35
N ASP A 51 -13.87 1.48 16.25
CA ASP A 51 -12.89 0.55 15.67
C ASP A 51 -11.57 1.27 15.31
N HIS A 52 -10.63 1.27 16.28
CA HIS A 52 -9.40 2.06 16.22
C HIS A 52 -8.55 1.73 14.99
N ALA A 53 -8.67 0.52 14.45
CA ALA A 53 -7.87 0.06 13.34
C ALA A 53 -8.26 0.73 12.02
N LEU A 54 -9.57 0.81 11.71
CA LEU A 54 -10.07 1.51 10.53
C LEU A 54 -9.72 3.00 10.56
N ILE A 55 -9.97 3.64 11.70
CA ILE A 55 -9.64 5.06 11.91
C ILE A 55 -8.16 5.31 11.68
N THR A 56 -7.30 4.43 12.19
CA THR A 56 -5.85 4.53 12.02
C THR A 56 -5.48 4.51 10.53
N TRP A 57 -5.99 3.53 9.77
CA TRP A 57 -5.70 3.42 8.33
C TRP A 57 -6.23 4.61 7.54
N LEU A 58 -7.43 5.11 7.84
CA LEU A 58 -7.96 6.33 7.22
C LEU A 58 -7.08 7.54 7.51
N GLY A 59 -6.57 7.67 8.75
CA GLY A 59 -5.61 8.71 9.12
C GLY A 59 -4.29 8.61 8.35
N VAL A 60 -3.76 7.39 8.16
CA VAL A 60 -2.57 7.16 7.33
C VAL A 60 -2.83 7.52 5.87
N VAL A 61 -3.96 7.10 5.29
CA VAL A 61 -4.35 7.45 3.92
C VAL A 61 -4.45 8.97 3.76
N ALA A 62 -5.12 9.66 4.67
CA ALA A 62 -5.25 11.12 4.64
C ALA A 62 -3.89 11.82 4.72
N GLY A 63 -3.04 11.42 5.67
CA GLY A 63 -1.69 11.95 5.84
C GLY A 63 -0.81 11.69 4.61
N ALA A 64 -0.88 10.49 4.04
CA ALA A 64 -0.14 10.13 2.85
C ALA A 64 -0.60 10.92 1.63
N LEU A 65 -1.91 11.09 1.40
CA LEU A 65 -2.44 11.91 0.30
C LEU A 65 -2.04 13.40 0.46
N ALA A 66 -2.07 13.93 1.68
CA ALA A 66 -1.61 15.28 1.97
C ALA A 66 -0.10 15.43 1.68
N ALA A 67 0.72 14.45 2.08
CA ALA A 67 2.15 14.44 1.75
C ALA A 67 2.38 14.40 0.24
N HIS A 68 1.66 13.56 -0.51
CA HIS A 68 1.71 13.55 -1.97
C HIS A 68 1.36 14.91 -2.56
N TRP A 69 0.27 15.53 -2.09
CA TRP A 69 -0.15 16.84 -2.56
C TRP A 69 0.93 17.90 -2.31
N VAL A 70 1.52 17.96 -1.11
CA VAL A 70 2.61 18.90 -0.78
C VAL A 70 3.80 18.68 -1.71
N MET A 71 4.26 17.45 -1.86
CA MET A 71 5.43 17.14 -2.69
C MET A 71 5.18 17.46 -4.17
N ILE A 72 4.03 17.08 -4.71
CA ILE A 72 3.67 17.33 -6.11
C ILE A 72 3.50 18.83 -6.36
N ARG A 73 2.83 19.56 -5.47
CA ARG A 73 2.47 20.97 -5.68
C ARG A 73 3.64 21.93 -5.46
N PHE A 74 4.50 21.66 -4.48
CA PHE A 74 5.54 22.60 -4.03
C PHE A 74 6.95 22.17 -4.39
N ILE A 75 7.25 20.86 -4.39
CA ILE A 75 8.61 20.36 -4.64
C ILE A 75 8.81 20.05 -6.13
N ASP A 76 7.94 19.22 -6.71
CA ASP A 76 8.11 18.78 -8.11
C ASP A 76 7.39 19.63 -9.14
N ARG A 77 6.32 20.33 -8.72
CA ARG A 77 5.45 21.12 -9.61
C ARG A 77 4.93 20.28 -10.78
N ASP A 78 4.54 19.05 -10.49
CA ASP A 78 4.00 18.09 -11.45
C ASP A 78 2.48 17.88 -11.20
N SER A 79 1.93 16.82 -11.77
CA SER A 79 0.54 16.41 -11.71
C SER A 79 0.37 15.10 -10.95
N TRP A 80 -0.86 14.77 -10.55
CA TRP A 80 -1.16 13.48 -9.92
C TRP A 80 -0.82 12.26 -10.77
N SER A 81 -0.66 12.41 -12.11
CA SER A 81 -0.23 11.29 -12.95
C SER A 81 1.23 10.90 -12.75
N TYR A 82 2.06 11.79 -12.19
CA TYR A 82 3.43 11.47 -11.81
C TYR A 82 3.47 10.27 -10.85
N VAL A 83 2.55 10.23 -9.88
CA VAL A 83 2.43 9.14 -8.90
C VAL A 83 1.34 8.12 -9.24
N GLY A 84 0.66 8.27 -10.38
CA GLY A 84 -0.38 7.34 -10.86
C GLY A 84 -1.72 7.49 -10.15
N LEU A 85 -2.00 8.67 -9.60
CA LEU A 85 -3.22 9.04 -8.88
C LEU A 85 -4.09 10.04 -9.66
N ALA A 86 -3.84 10.28 -10.94
CA ALA A 86 -4.74 11.14 -11.70
C ALA A 86 -6.11 10.48 -11.86
N ARG A 87 -7.17 11.28 -12.02
CA ARG A 87 -8.55 10.78 -12.25
C ARG A 87 -8.64 9.74 -13.38
N ARG A 88 -7.85 9.93 -14.45
CA ARG A 88 -7.79 9.01 -15.59
C ARG A 88 -7.15 7.65 -15.24
N ASP A 89 -6.29 7.62 -14.22
CA ASP A 89 -5.57 6.43 -13.78
C ASP A 89 -6.47 5.50 -12.97
N ALA A 90 -7.56 6.03 -12.39
CA ALA A 90 -8.62 5.29 -11.68
C ALA A 90 -9.63 4.60 -12.62
N ALA A 91 -9.47 4.74 -13.95
CA ALA A 91 -10.40 4.14 -14.89
C ALA A 91 -10.42 2.61 -14.78
N ALA A 92 -11.60 1.99 -14.88
CA ALA A 92 -11.78 0.55 -14.75
C ALA A 92 -10.83 -0.27 -15.64
N ARG A 93 -10.55 0.18 -16.88
CA ARG A 93 -9.60 -0.48 -17.79
C ARG A 93 -8.17 -0.60 -17.25
N ARG A 94 -7.79 0.17 -16.24
CA ARG A 94 -6.49 0.09 -15.56
C ARG A 94 -6.59 -0.65 -14.23
N VAL A 95 -7.67 -0.43 -13.49
CA VAL A 95 -7.90 -1.01 -12.16
C VAL A 95 -8.25 -2.50 -12.24
N LEU A 96 -9.13 -2.89 -13.17
CA LEU A 96 -9.60 -4.28 -13.32
C LEU A 96 -8.47 -5.26 -13.66
N PRO A 97 -7.50 -4.95 -14.55
CA PRO A 97 -6.32 -5.79 -14.73
C PRO A 97 -5.51 -5.97 -13.44
N GLY A 98 -5.34 -4.90 -12.65
CA GLY A 98 -4.66 -4.99 -11.35
C GLY A 98 -5.38 -5.95 -10.40
N LEU A 99 -6.70 -5.76 -10.25
CA LEU A 99 -7.55 -6.65 -9.47
C LEU A 99 -7.41 -8.11 -9.90
N ALA A 100 -7.52 -8.39 -11.21
CA ALA A 100 -7.39 -9.73 -11.78
C ALA A 100 -6.01 -10.33 -11.51
N LEU A 101 -4.94 -9.57 -11.72
CA LEU A 101 -3.57 -10.02 -11.47
C LEU A 101 -3.36 -10.37 -9.99
N GLY A 102 -3.86 -9.53 -9.06
CA GLY A 102 -3.78 -9.81 -7.62
C GLY A 102 -4.54 -11.07 -7.22
N THR A 103 -5.78 -11.22 -7.70
CA THR A 103 -6.59 -12.42 -7.47
C THR A 103 -5.90 -13.67 -8.00
N LEU A 104 -5.36 -13.64 -9.22
CA LEU A 104 -4.70 -14.79 -9.83
C LEU A 104 -3.37 -15.14 -9.16
N ALA A 105 -2.61 -14.14 -8.72
CA ALA A 105 -1.31 -14.35 -8.10
C ALA A 105 -1.38 -15.17 -6.80
N VAL A 106 -2.49 -15.07 -6.06
CA VAL A 106 -2.75 -15.86 -4.85
C VAL A 106 -3.69 -17.02 -5.13
N GLY A 107 -4.77 -16.77 -5.86
CA GLY A 107 -5.84 -17.73 -6.09
C GLY A 107 -5.38 -18.98 -6.83
N VAL A 108 -4.46 -18.84 -7.81
CA VAL A 108 -3.93 -19.99 -8.54
C VAL A 108 -3.09 -20.90 -7.63
N PRO A 109 -2.08 -20.39 -6.89
CA PRO A 109 -1.37 -21.21 -5.89
C PRO A 109 -2.30 -21.84 -4.84
N CYS A 110 -3.25 -21.08 -4.29
CA CYS A 110 -4.21 -21.62 -3.32
C CYS A 110 -5.05 -22.75 -3.92
N ALA A 111 -5.58 -22.58 -5.13
CA ALA A 111 -6.34 -23.62 -5.83
C ALA A 111 -5.49 -24.87 -6.07
N ALA A 112 -4.24 -24.71 -6.51
CA ALA A 112 -3.32 -25.83 -6.70
C ALA A 112 -3.05 -26.59 -5.39
N LEU A 113 -2.84 -25.87 -4.28
CA LEU A 113 -2.63 -26.48 -2.96
C LEU A 113 -3.88 -27.19 -2.44
N LEU A 114 -5.08 -26.65 -2.69
CA LEU A 114 -6.35 -27.30 -2.36
C LEU A 114 -6.52 -28.60 -3.15
N LEU A 115 -6.27 -28.57 -4.46
CA LEU A 115 -6.37 -29.74 -5.34
C LEU A 115 -5.34 -30.82 -4.98
N ALA A 116 -4.15 -30.41 -4.52
CA ALA A 116 -3.11 -31.31 -4.02
C ALA A 116 -3.40 -31.86 -2.60
N GLY A 117 -4.44 -31.34 -1.92
CA GLY A 117 -4.76 -31.70 -0.54
C GLY A 117 -3.76 -31.16 0.51
N TRP A 118 -2.92 -30.19 0.12
CA TRP A 118 -1.91 -29.57 0.99
C TRP A 118 -2.42 -28.33 1.72
N LEU A 119 -3.56 -27.80 1.27
CA LEU A 119 -4.30 -26.73 1.93
C LEU A 119 -5.69 -27.26 2.28
N ARG A 120 -6.16 -26.92 3.48
CA ARG A 120 -7.52 -27.21 3.95
C ARG A 120 -8.17 -25.91 4.39
N ILE A 121 -9.47 -25.83 4.13
CA ILE A 121 -10.33 -24.70 4.42
C ILE A 121 -11.19 -25.17 5.59
N ASP A 122 -10.80 -24.81 6.82
CA ASP A 122 -11.38 -25.35 8.06
C ASP A 122 -12.73 -24.70 8.38
N ALA A 123 -13.85 -25.19 7.84
CA ALA A 123 -15.10 -24.41 7.88
C ALA A 123 -15.79 -24.27 9.25
N ALA A 124 -15.74 -23.08 9.85
CA ALA A 124 -16.82 -22.53 10.67
C ALA A 124 -16.74 -20.99 10.75
N PRO A 125 -17.73 -20.23 10.24
CA PRO A 125 -17.93 -18.89 10.73
C PRO A 125 -18.27 -18.93 12.24
N PRO A 126 -17.90 -17.91 13.04
CA PRO A 126 -18.41 -17.78 14.39
C PRO A 126 -19.94 -17.89 14.38
N ALA A 127 -20.51 -18.67 15.31
CA ALA A 127 -21.96 -18.87 15.36
C ALA A 127 -22.68 -17.51 15.51
N GLY A 128 -23.38 -17.07 14.46
CA GLY A 128 -24.25 -15.88 14.49
C GLY A 128 -23.99 -14.81 13.43
N GLU A 129 -22.86 -14.84 12.71
CA GLU A 129 -22.57 -13.84 11.66
C GLU A 129 -22.66 -14.41 10.25
N SER A 130 -23.35 -13.69 9.35
CA SER A 130 -23.39 -14.08 7.94
C SER A 130 -22.02 -13.90 7.27
N LEU A 131 -21.69 -14.77 6.32
CA LEU A 131 -20.49 -14.63 5.47
C LEU A 131 -20.39 -13.25 4.81
N ALA A 132 -21.54 -12.64 4.47
CA ALA A 132 -21.60 -11.31 3.90
C ALA A 132 -21.13 -10.22 4.88
N ALA A 133 -21.53 -10.29 6.15
CA ALA A 133 -21.12 -9.34 7.18
C ALA A 133 -19.61 -9.41 7.46
N GLN A 134 -19.06 -10.62 7.58
CA GLN A 134 -17.63 -10.83 7.78
C GLN A 134 -16.80 -10.35 6.58
N SER A 135 -17.24 -10.69 5.36
CA SER A 135 -16.60 -10.23 4.13
C SER A 135 -16.61 -8.70 4.02
N ALA A 136 -17.71 -8.06 4.43
CA ALA A 136 -17.82 -6.61 4.46
C ALA A 136 -16.88 -5.97 5.49
N GLY A 137 -16.79 -6.53 6.71
CA GLY A 137 -15.88 -6.07 7.75
C GLY A 137 -14.40 -6.19 7.32
N LEU A 138 -14.01 -7.34 6.77
CA LEU A 138 -12.68 -7.57 6.20
C LEU A 138 -12.36 -6.56 5.08
N ALA A 139 -13.30 -6.35 4.15
CA ALA A 139 -13.09 -5.39 3.06
C ALA A 139 -12.93 -3.96 3.60
N LEU A 140 -13.72 -3.57 4.60
CA LEU A 140 -13.65 -2.25 5.22
C LEU A 140 -12.27 -1.98 5.85
N PHE A 141 -11.64 -3.00 6.42
CA PHE A 141 -10.29 -2.91 6.96
C PHE A 141 -9.19 -2.98 5.88
N LEU A 142 -9.28 -3.95 4.97
CA LEU A 142 -8.22 -4.24 3.99
C LEU A 142 -8.10 -3.17 2.89
N LEU A 143 -9.22 -2.54 2.48
CA LEU A 143 -9.20 -1.50 1.44
C LEU A 143 -8.30 -0.30 1.81
N PRO A 144 -8.51 0.39 2.95
CA PRO A 144 -7.67 1.52 3.34
C PRO A 144 -6.26 1.10 3.74
N ALA A 145 -6.07 -0.09 4.35
CA ALA A 145 -4.75 -0.62 4.69
C ALA A 145 -3.89 -0.83 3.44
N ALA A 146 -4.40 -1.59 2.46
CA ALA A 146 -3.70 -1.82 1.19
C ALA A 146 -3.45 -0.50 0.43
N PHE A 147 -4.37 0.46 0.51
CA PHE A 147 -4.19 1.75 -0.14
C PHE A 147 -3.09 2.57 0.52
N ALA A 148 -3.05 2.61 1.86
CA ALA A 148 -2.00 3.28 2.62
C ALA A 148 -0.63 2.73 2.23
N GLU A 149 -0.45 1.42 2.26
CA GLU A 149 0.83 0.79 1.89
C GLU A 149 1.27 1.14 0.46
N GLU A 150 0.35 1.10 -0.50
CA GLU A 150 0.66 1.46 -1.89
C GLU A 150 0.94 2.96 -2.09
N LEU A 151 0.27 3.85 -1.34
CA LEU A 151 0.60 5.27 -1.31
C LEU A 151 2.03 5.48 -0.81
N LEU A 152 2.40 4.84 0.30
CA LEU A 152 3.72 4.98 0.89
C LEU A 152 4.83 4.45 -0.04
N MET A 153 4.58 3.30 -0.68
CA MET A 153 5.64 2.56 -1.37
C MET A 153 5.66 2.76 -2.88
N ARG A 154 4.49 2.81 -3.54
CA ARG A 154 4.36 2.79 -5.03
C ARG A 154 3.90 4.13 -5.60
N GLY A 155 3.56 5.09 -4.74
CA GLY A 155 3.29 6.47 -5.09
C GLY A 155 4.55 7.29 -5.27
N TYR A 156 4.68 8.33 -4.44
CA TYR A 156 5.76 9.30 -4.57
C TYR A 156 7.15 8.69 -4.34
N LEU A 157 7.30 7.79 -3.37
CA LEU A 157 8.58 7.17 -3.03
C LEU A 157 9.18 6.43 -4.25
N LEU A 158 8.44 5.50 -4.84
CA LEU A 158 8.88 4.77 -6.04
C LEU A 158 9.17 5.71 -7.21
N SER A 159 8.28 6.68 -7.46
CA SER A 159 8.42 7.60 -8.60
C SER A 159 9.67 8.48 -8.46
N SER A 160 9.90 9.05 -7.28
CA SER A 160 11.05 9.93 -7.03
C SER A 160 12.38 9.20 -7.05
N LEU A 161 12.42 7.97 -6.54
CA LEU A 161 13.59 7.10 -6.66
C LEU A 161 13.83 6.68 -8.11
N ALA A 162 12.77 6.36 -8.87
CA ALA A 162 12.90 5.96 -10.27
C ALA A 162 13.51 7.08 -11.13
N ASP A 163 13.17 8.35 -10.86
CA ASP A 163 13.78 9.52 -11.52
C ASP A 163 15.29 9.61 -11.28
N GLY A 164 15.78 9.17 -10.11
CA GLY A 164 17.17 9.37 -9.69
C GLY A 164 18.09 8.18 -9.91
N ILE A 165 17.63 6.97 -9.61
CA ILE A 165 18.43 5.73 -9.66
C ILE A 165 17.93 4.73 -10.71
N GLY A 166 16.93 5.11 -11.49
CA GLY A 166 16.32 4.28 -12.53
C GLY A 166 15.21 3.37 -12.01
N ARG A 167 14.31 2.99 -12.92
CA ARG A 167 13.08 2.22 -12.64
C ARG A 167 13.34 0.91 -11.90
N TRP A 168 14.32 0.12 -12.35
CA TRP A 168 14.60 -1.21 -11.80
C TRP A 168 15.22 -1.14 -10.40
N SER A 169 16.21 -0.26 -10.22
CA SER A 169 16.85 -0.05 -8.91
C SER A 169 15.84 0.46 -7.88
N ALA A 170 14.98 1.41 -8.27
CA ALA A 170 13.91 1.92 -7.41
C ALA A 170 12.90 0.83 -7.05
N LEU A 171 12.51 -0.02 -8.01
CA LEU A 171 11.60 -1.14 -7.77
C LEU A 171 12.18 -2.13 -6.76
N VAL A 172 13.44 -2.55 -6.94
CA VAL A 172 14.10 -3.48 -6.02
C VAL A 172 14.23 -2.85 -4.64
N LEU A 173 14.68 -1.59 -4.56
CA LEU A 173 14.86 -0.89 -3.30
C LEU A 173 13.54 -0.77 -2.52
N THR A 174 12.46 -0.29 -3.14
CA THR A 174 11.17 -0.16 -2.45
C THR A 174 10.57 -1.52 -2.10
N SER A 175 10.84 -2.57 -2.88
CA SER A 175 10.38 -3.93 -2.56
C SER A 175 11.12 -4.54 -1.37
N VAL A 176 12.42 -4.29 -1.25
CA VAL A 176 13.21 -4.68 -0.06
C VAL A 176 12.72 -3.93 1.18
N VAL A 177 12.54 -2.61 1.08
CA VAL A 177 11.99 -1.82 2.19
C VAL A 177 10.60 -2.32 2.57
N PHE A 178 9.74 -2.64 1.59
CA PHE A 178 8.42 -3.19 1.82
C PHE A 178 8.48 -4.49 2.62
N ALA A 179 9.36 -5.43 2.24
CA ALA A 179 9.57 -6.65 3.01
C ALA A 179 10.05 -6.36 4.43
N LEU A 180 11.04 -5.49 4.60
CA LEU A 180 11.60 -5.16 5.91
C LEU A 180 10.57 -4.56 6.88
N LEU A 181 9.61 -3.77 6.36
CA LEU A 181 8.50 -3.25 7.17
C LEU A 181 7.58 -4.34 7.72
N HIS A 182 7.61 -5.55 7.16
CA HIS A 182 6.80 -6.69 7.58
C HIS A 182 7.54 -7.65 8.53
N VAL A 183 8.82 -7.41 8.85
CA VAL A 183 9.60 -8.29 9.75
C VAL A 183 8.95 -8.43 11.13
N GLY A 184 8.26 -7.39 11.61
CA GLY A 184 7.55 -7.40 12.88
C GLY A 184 6.20 -8.14 12.86
N ASN A 185 5.75 -8.65 11.71
CA ASN A 185 4.45 -9.31 11.63
C ASN A 185 4.48 -10.66 12.38
N PRO A 186 3.40 -11.00 13.10
CA PRO A 186 3.28 -12.31 13.72
C PRO A 186 3.46 -13.44 12.70
N GLY A 187 4.26 -14.46 13.04
CA GLY A 187 4.50 -15.61 12.17
C GLY A 187 5.44 -15.36 10.98
N MET A 188 6.12 -14.21 10.91
CA MET A 188 7.05 -13.90 9.82
C MET A 188 8.28 -14.82 9.85
N SER A 189 8.42 -15.67 8.82
CA SER A 189 9.61 -16.49 8.56
C SER A 189 10.46 -15.88 7.45
N ALA A 190 11.71 -16.35 7.30
CA ALA A 190 12.57 -15.91 6.18
C ALA A 190 11.92 -16.19 4.81
N GLY A 191 11.24 -17.34 4.66
CA GLY A 191 10.50 -17.67 3.45
C GLY A 191 9.33 -16.73 3.20
N ALA A 192 8.55 -16.42 4.23
CA ALA A 192 7.46 -15.44 4.12
C ALA A 192 7.97 -14.04 3.76
N LEU A 193 9.10 -13.63 4.32
CA LEU A 193 9.73 -12.34 4.01
C LEU A 193 10.16 -12.24 2.54
N VAL A 194 10.69 -13.33 1.97
CA VAL A 194 10.99 -13.42 0.53
C VAL A 194 9.72 -13.27 -0.30
N VAL A 195 8.64 -13.96 0.07
CA VAL A 195 7.34 -13.85 -0.62
C VAL A 195 6.79 -12.41 -0.55
N VAL A 196 6.89 -11.74 0.59
CA VAL A 196 6.50 -10.33 0.74
C VAL A 196 7.37 -9.42 -0.14
N GLY A 197 8.68 -9.66 -0.22
CA GLY A 197 9.56 -8.94 -1.14
C GLY A 197 9.18 -9.14 -2.61
N LEU A 198 8.86 -10.37 -3.01
CA LEU A 198 8.38 -10.68 -4.36
C LEU A 198 7.02 -10.06 -4.65
N ALA A 199 6.10 -10.06 -3.67
CA ALA A 199 4.84 -9.33 -3.75
C ALA A 199 5.11 -7.82 -3.96
N GLY A 200 6.11 -7.28 -3.27
CA GLY A 200 6.52 -5.89 -3.46
C GLY A 200 7.01 -5.58 -4.88
N VAL A 201 7.76 -6.49 -5.49
CA VAL A 201 8.21 -6.39 -6.89
C VAL A 201 7.00 -6.47 -7.82
N PHE A 202 6.10 -7.43 -7.59
CA PHE A 202 4.88 -7.62 -8.36
C PHE A 202 4.00 -6.36 -8.34
N LEU A 203 3.72 -5.79 -7.18
CA LEU A 203 2.88 -4.59 -7.03
C LEU A 203 3.51 -3.37 -7.70
N GLY A 204 4.83 -3.18 -7.56
CA GLY A 204 5.54 -2.13 -8.28
C GLY A 204 5.57 -2.34 -9.79
N ALA A 205 5.64 -3.59 -10.26
CA ALA A 205 5.52 -3.91 -11.68
C ALA A 205 4.12 -3.60 -12.22
N VAL A 206 3.05 -3.94 -11.49
CA VAL A 206 1.67 -3.55 -11.81
C VAL A 206 1.55 -2.03 -11.90
N ARG A 207 2.07 -1.29 -10.91
CA ARG A 207 2.08 0.17 -10.90
C ARG A 207 2.72 0.75 -12.16
N PHE A 208 3.88 0.25 -12.57
CA PHE A 208 4.56 0.76 -13.75
C PHE A 208 3.91 0.32 -15.07
N ALA A 209 3.45 -0.92 -15.18
CA ALA A 209 2.84 -1.45 -16.40
C ALA A 209 1.51 -0.75 -16.72
N THR A 210 0.72 -0.46 -15.70
CA THR A 210 -0.60 0.20 -15.84
C THR A 210 -0.53 1.72 -15.76
N SER A 211 0.60 2.27 -15.31
CA SER A 211 0.74 3.68 -14.92
C SER A 211 -0.37 4.13 -13.94
N SER A 212 -0.78 3.24 -13.04
CA SER A 212 -1.88 3.49 -12.10
C SER A 212 -1.55 2.92 -10.73
N LEU A 213 -1.59 3.79 -9.72
CA LEU A 213 -1.50 3.37 -8.33
C LEU A 213 -2.77 2.65 -7.90
N TYR A 214 -3.93 3.07 -8.42
CA TYR A 214 -5.20 2.39 -8.19
C TYR A 214 -5.19 0.93 -8.65
N ALA A 215 -4.45 0.61 -9.73
CA ALA A 215 -4.28 -0.77 -10.17
C ALA A 215 -3.41 -1.60 -9.21
N ALA A 216 -2.31 -1.02 -8.71
CA ALA A 216 -1.46 -1.68 -7.72
C ALA A 216 -2.22 -1.88 -6.39
N TRP A 217 -2.98 -0.86 -5.96
CA TRP A 217 -3.89 -0.96 -4.83
C TRP A 217 -4.93 -2.06 -5.00
N ALA A 218 -5.60 -2.14 -6.15
CA ALA A 218 -6.58 -3.19 -6.42
C ALA A 218 -5.94 -4.58 -6.44
N ALA A 219 -4.73 -4.71 -7.00
CA ALA A 219 -3.96 -5.96 -6.97
C ALA A 219 -3.61 -6.37 -5.53
N HIS A 220 -3.16 -5.42 -4.70
CA HIS A 220 -2.81 -5.64 -3.30
C HIS A 220 -4.04 -6.00 -2.47
N PHE A 221 -5.13 -5.25 -2.62
CA PHE A 221 -6.40 -5.57 -1.98
C PHE A 221 -6.89 -6.96 -2.36
N ALA A 222 -6.88 -7.32 -3.66
CA ALA A 222 -7.28 -8.65 -4.11
C ALA A 222 -6.40 -9.75 -3.54
N TRP A 223 -5.08 -9.54 -3.50
CA TRP A 223 -4.13 -10.46 -2.88
C TRP A 223 -4.52 -10.75 -1.42
N ASN A 224 -4.73 -9.68 -0.63
CA ASN A 224 -5.09 -9.80 0.78
C ASN A 224 -6.49 -10.38 0.97
N ALA A 225 -7.45 -10.03 0.13
CA ALA A 225 -8.81 -10.53 0.19
C ALA A 225 -8.88 -12.03 -0.11
N VAL A 226 -8.13 -12.53 -1.10
CA VAL A 226 -8.04 -13.97 -1.38
C VAL A 226 -7.37 -14.69 -0.21
N LEU A 227 -6.25 -14.18 0.30
CA LEU A 227 -5.61 -14.77 1.48
C LEU A 227 -6.54 -14.78 2.70
N ALA A 228 -7.26 -13.70 2.96
CA ALA A 228 -8.22 -13.63 4.06
C ALA A 228 -9.39 -14.59 3.86
N LEU A 229 -9.92 -14.72 2.64
CA LEU A 229 -10.98 -15.68 2.35
C LEU A 229 -10.50 -17.12 2.51
N VAL A 230 -9.26 -17.42 2.16
CA VAL A 230 -8.71 -18.78 2.23
C VAL A 230 -8.24 -19.14 3.65
N LEU A 231 -7.62 -18.20 4.36
CA LEU A 231 -6.98 -18.43 5.67
C LEU A 231 -7.85 -18.01 6.85
N HIS A 232 -8.75 -17.03 6.67
CA HIS A 232 -9.53 -16.40 7.75
C HIS A 232 -11.04 -16.44 7.54
N ALA A 233 -11.59 -17.03 6.47
CA ALA A 233 -13.05 -17.14 6.32
C ALA A 233 -13.70 -18.11 7.32
N LEU A 234 -12.96 -18.65 8.29
CA LEU A 234 -13.42 -19.78 9.09
C LEU A 234 -12.84 -19.84 10.50
N VAL A 235 -12.67 -18.68 11.13
CA VAL A 235 -12.44 -18.61 12.59
C VAL A 235 -13.39 -17.59 13.18
#